data_AF-A4FSH0-F1
#
_entry.id   AF-A4FSH0-F1
#
_cell.length_a   1.000
_cell.length_b   1.000
_cell.length_c   1.000
_cell.angle_alpha   90.00
_cell.angle_beta   90.00
_cell.angle_gamma   90.00
#
_symmetry.space_group_name_H-M   'P 1'
#
loop_
_entity.id
_entity.type
_entity.pdbx_description
1 polymer ?
#
loop_
_entity_poly.entity_id
_entity_poly.type
_entity_poly.pdbx_seq_one_letter_code
_entity_poly.pdbx_strand_id
1 'polypeptide(L)'
;REIKEAYEAVNKPGLTKDQSIDALIHFKNIVHKQNCEFTYELEDLIGQEIDLRRRGIRHSELEGLRIRINGIFMEHMHNPQFNPEAPKYMLVYNYKQMLGNIRMCYYCRKFKPMRFFVDEGESPNRKCFECKY
;
A
#
# COMPACT_ATOMS: atom_id res chain seq x y z
N ARG A 1 -8.88 -1.99 12.53
CA ARG A 1 -8.87 -0.54 12.87
C ARG A 1 -7.70 -0.23 13.81
N GLU A 2 -7.64 -0.86 14.98
CA GLU A 2 -6.55 -0.69 15.97
C GLU A 2 -5.14 -0.92 15.39
N ILE A 3 -4.91 -2.00 14.65
CA ILE A 3 -3.60 -2.29 14.02
C ILE A 3 -3.17 -1.21 13.01
N LYS A 4 -4.13 -0.61 12.30
CA LYS A 4 -3.87 0.47 11.35
C LYS A 4 -3.44 1.74 12.08
N GLU A 5 -4.14 2.11 13.15
CA GLU A 5 -3.83 3.28 13.97
C GLU A 5 -2.43 3.14 14.61
N ALA A 6 -2.07 1.93 15.09
CA ALA A 6 -0.74 1.63 15.61
C ALA A 6 0.36 1.75 14.53
N TYR A 7 0.09 1.25 13.31
CA TYR A 7 1.01 1.41 12.18
C TYR A 7 1.19 2.87 11.77
N GLU A 8 0.12 3.66 11.75
CA GLU A 8 0.18 5.10 11.45
C GLU A 8 0.99 5.86 12.51
N ALA A 9 0.84 5.51 13.79
CA ALA A 9 1.62 6.10 14.88
C ALA A 9 3.12 5.87 14.70
N VAL A 10 3.52 4.65 14.29
CA VAL A 10 4.91 4.26 14.02
C VAL A 10 5.52 5.01 12.83
N ASN A 11 4.70 5.52 11.90
CA ASN A 11 5.14 6.26 10.72
C ASN A 11 4.95 7.78 10.85
N LYS A 12 4.56 8.27 12.03
CA LYS A 12 4.39 9.70 12.28
C LYS A 12 5.75 10.42 12.19
N PRO A 13 5.87 11.49 11.39
CA PRO A 13 7.10 12.27 11.32
C PRO A 13 7.34 13.06 12.62
N GLY A 14 8.62 13.35 12.91
CA GLY A 14 9.00 14.22 14.03
C GLY A 14 8.96 13.58 15.42
N LEU A 15 8.85 12.24 15.51
CA LEU A 15 8.97 11.54 16.79
C LEU A 15 10.40 11.60 17.33
N THR A 16 10.53 11.78 18.64
CA THR A 16 11.81 11.54 19.32
C THR A 16 12.18 10.06 19.26
N LYS A 17 13.45 9.75 19.57
CA LYS A 17 13.92 8.36 19.66
C LYS A 17 13.02 7.51 20.55
N ASP A 18 12.76 7.97 21.77
CA ASP A 18 11.98 7.22 22.76
C ASP A 18 10.52 7.09 22.33
N GLN A 19 9.90 8.16 21.83
CA GLN A 19 8.55 8.10 21.28
C GLN A 19 8.42 7.11 20.11
N SER A 20 9.45 7.05 19.25
CA SER A 20 9.46 6.10 18.13
C SER A 20 9.59 4.65 18.61
N ILE A 21 10.36 4.41 19.67
CA ILE A 21 10.52 3.10 20.28
C ILE A 21 9.22 2.68 20.98
N ASP A 22 8.57 3.58 21.73
CA ASP A 22 7.30 3.30 22.39
C ASP A 22 6.19 2.98 21.38
N ALA A 23 6.13 3.73 20.27
CA ALA A 23 5.20 3.45 19.18
C ALA A 23 5.47 2.05 18.56
N LEU A 24 6.73 1.68 18.35
CA LEU A 24 7.10 0.35 17.84
C LEU A 24 6.73 -0.77 18.82
N ILE A 25 6.94 -0.57 20.13
CA ILE A 25 6.54 -1.53 21.17
C ILE A 25 5.03 -1.70 21.17
N HIS A 26 4.28 -0.60 21.12
CA HIS A 26 2.82 -0.66 21.03
C HIS A 26 2.38 -1.41 19.78
N PHE A 27 2.94 -1.10 18.62
CA PHE A 27 2.64 -1.79 17.37
C PHE A 27 2.97 -3.29 17.44
N LYS A 28 4.13 -3.66 17.98
CA LYS A 28 4.51 -5.06 18.22
C LYS A 28 3.46 -5.80 19.04
N ASN A 29 2.99 -5.19 20.14
CA ASN A 29 1.98 -5.80 21.00
C ASN A 29 0.64 -5.98 20.29
N ILE A 30 0.25 -5.05 19.41
CA ILE A 30 -0.99 -5.18 18.61
C ILE A 30 -0.84 -6.29 17.56
N VAL A 31 0.31 -6.37 16.89
CA VAL A 31 0.64 -7.44 15.92
C VAL A 31 0.58 -8.80 16.60
N HIS A 32 1.22 -8.95 17.77
CA HIS A 32 1.22 -10.19 18.55
C HIS A 32 -0.21 -10.66 18.90
N LYS A 33 -1.10 -9.73 19.29
CA LYS A 33 -2.50 -10.05 19.61
C LYS A 33 -3.31 -10.59 18.44
N GLN A 34 -2.91 -10.33 17.19
CA GLN A 34 -3.61 -10.89 16.03
C GLN A 34 -3.40 -12.41 15.88
N ASN A 35 -2.33 -12.95 16.48
CA ASN A 35 -2.04 -14.39 16.60
C ASN A 35 -2.23 -15.17 15.28
N CYS A 36 -1.57 -14.73 14.21
CA CYS A 36 -1.61 -15.39 12.90
C CYS A 36 -0.21 -15.65 12.33
N GLU A 37 -0.08 -16.58 11.39
CA GLU A 37 1.20 -17.08 10.90
C GLU A 37 2.12 -15.97 10.33
N PHE A 38 1.53 -14.94 9.71
CA PHE A 38 2.25 -13.78 9.18
C PHE A 38 2.73 -12.78 10.24
N THR A 39 2.19 -12.85 11.47
CA THR A 39 2.54 -11.92 12.55
C THR A 39 3.88 -12.23 13.19
N TYR A 40 4.41 -13.45 13.07
CA TYR A 40 5.70 -13.82 13.67
C TYR A 40 6.89 -13.14 12.99
N GLU A 41 6.95 -13.19 11.65
CA GLU A 41 8.02 -12.50 10.91
C GLU A 41 7.95 -10.98 11.13
N LEU A 42 6.74 -10.42 11.10
CA LEU A 42 6.52 -9.00 11.35
C LEU A 42 6.93 -8.61 12.79
N GLU A 43 6.57 -9.43 13.77
CA GLU A 43 6.93 -9.24 15.19
C GLU A 43 8.45 -9.25 15.40
N ASP A 44 9.15 -10.19 14.77
CA ASP A 44 10.60 -10.30 14.84
C ASP A 44 11.30 -9.08 14.22
N LEU A 45 10.86 -8.64 13.03
CA LEU A 45 11.44 -7.48 12.36
C LEU A 45 11.21 -6.19 13.15
N ILE A 46 10.03 -6.01 13.76
CA ILE A 46 9.75 -4.87 14.65
C ILE A 46 10.65 -4.95 15.89
N GLY A 47 10.84 -6.14 16.46
CA GLY A 47 11.78 -6.37 17.57
C GLY A 47 13.21 -5.96 17.23
N GLN A 48 13.69 -6.37 16.05
CA GLN A 48 15.01 -5.98 15.54
C GLN A 48 15.12 -4.46 15.36
N GLU A 49 14.08 -3.79 14.85
CA GLU A 49 14.10 -2.33 14.72
C GLU A 49 14.21 -1.65 16.08
N ILE A 50 13.44 -2.10 17.08
CA ILE A 50 13.49 -1.58 18.44
C ILE A 50 14.91 -1.68 19.01
N ASP A 51 15.56 -2.84 18.87
CA ASP A 51 16.90 -3.06 19.41
C ASP A 51 17.96 -2.21 18.70
N LEU A 52 17.90 -2.10 17.38
CA LEU A 52 18.81 -1.25 16.61
C LEU A 52 18.61 0.24 16.95
N ARG A 53 17.37 0.68 17.11
CA ARG A 53 17.08 2.04 17.57
C ARG A 53 17.61 2.28 18.97
N ARG A 54 17.41 1.36 19.93
CA ARG A 54 17.97 1.47 21.29
C ARG A 54 19.49 1.67 21.25
N ARG A 55 20.19 0.91 20.40
CA ARG A 55 21.64 1.02 20.15
C ARG A 55 22.08 2.32 19.45
N GLY A 56 21.14 3.16 19.00
CA GLY A 56 21.43 4.46 18.40
C GLY A 56 21.68 4.42 16.89
N ILE A 57 21.31 3.34 16.21
CA ILE A 57 21.37 3.27 14.74
C ILE A 57 20.41 4.30 14.15
N ARG A 58 20.87 5.04 13.13
CA ARG A 58 20.07 6.11 12.54
C ARG A 58 18.95 5.55 11.68
N HIS A 59 17.88 6.33 11.56
CA HIS A 59 16.72 5.93 10.75
C HIS A 59 17.09 5.62 9.29
N SER A 60 18.02 6.39 8.70
CA SER A 60 18.50 6.17 7.32
C SER A 60 19.16 4.81 7.12
N GLU A 61 19.75 4.23 8.16
CA GLU A 61 20.42 2.92 8.10
C GLU A 61 19.41 1.76 8.29
N LEU A 62 18.19 2.07 8.70
CA LEU A 62 17.11 1.11 8.90
C LEU A 62 16.11 1.10 7.74
N GLU A 63 16.37 1.82 6.66
CA GLU A 63 15.44 1.97 5.54
C GLU A 63 15.04 0.61 4.93
N GLY A 64 16.01 -0.29 4.71
CA GLY A 64 15.74 -1.64 4.24
C GLY A 64 14.85 -2.46 5.18
N LEU A 65 15.09 -2.34 6.50
CA LEU A 65 14.27 -3.00 7.52
C LEU A 65 12.84 -2.44 7.52
N ARG A 66 12.68 -1.12 7.38
CA ARG A 66 11.37 -0.46 7.28
C ARG A 66 10.62 -0.84 6.02
N ILE A 67 11.30 -0.92 4.88
CA ILE A 67 10.70 -1.39 3.63
C ILE A 67 10.14 -2.81 3.82
N ARG A 68 10.89 -3.70 4.48
CA ARG A 68 10.44 -5.07 4.75
C ARG A 68 9.25 -5.12 5.71
N ILE A 69 9.30 -4.40 6.83
CA ILE A 69 8.18 -4.28 7.79
C ILE A 69 6.92 -3.77 7.08
N ASN A 70 7.06 -2.72 6.28
CA ASN A 70 5.93 -2.14 5.54
C ASN A 70 5.39 -3.11 4.49
N GLY A 71 6.27 -3.83 3.77
CA GLY A 71 5.86 -4.81 2.77
C GLY A 71 4.99 -5.92 3.37
N ILE A 72 5.47 -6.55 4.44
CA ILE A 72 4.74 -7.63 5.14
C ILE A 72 3.43 -7.11 5.72
N PHE A 73 3.45 -5.92 6.32
CA PHE A 73 2.21 -5.31 6.84
C PHE A 73 1.18 -5.06 5.74
N MET A 74 1.61 -4.56 4.57
CA MET A 74 0.70 -4.30 3.45
C MET A 74 0.14 -5.59 2.85
N GLU A 75 0.96 -6.64 2.73
CA GLU A 75 0.51 -7.96 2.30
C GLU A 75 -0.59 -8.49 3.24
N HIS A 76 -0.36 -8.38 4.55
CA HIS A 76 -1.35 -8.75 5.56
C HIS A 76 -2.66 -7.95 5.40
N MET A 77 -2.56 -6.62 5.25
CA MET A 77 -3.73 -5.75 5.08
C MET A 77 -4.50 -5.97 3.77
N HIS A 78 -3.84 -6.51 2.74
CA HIS A 78 -4.44 -6.81 1.46
C HIS A 78 -5.04 -8.22 1.37
N ASN A 79 -4.73 -9.10 2.32
CA ASN A 79 -5.26 -10.44 2.33
C ASN A 79 -6.73 -10.44 2.83
N PRO A 80 -7.71 -10.86 1.99
CA PRO A 80 -9.12 -10.85 2.36
C PRO A 80 -9.48 -11.75 3.55
N GLN A 81 -8.66 -12.76 3.87
CA GLN A 81 -8.87 -13.59 5.06
C GLN A 81 -8.66 -12.81 6.36
N PHE A 82 -7.76 -11.82 6.35
CA PHE A 82 -7.44 -10.99 7.52
C PHE A 82 -8.15 -9.65 7.51
N ASN A 83 -8.35 -9.07 6.32
CA ASN A 83 -9.09 -7.85 6.13
C ASN A 83 -10.23 -8.10 5.12
N PRO A 84 -11.44 -8.44 5.58
CA PRO A 84 -12.60 -8.65 4.70
C PRO A 84 -12.94 -7.43 3.83
N GLU A 85 -12.49 -6.24 4.23
CA GLU A 85 -12.66 -5.00 3.48
C GLU A 85 -11.56 -4.81 2.42
N ALA A 86 -10.49 -5.61 2.41
CA ALA A 86 -9.39 -5.52 1.45
C ALA A 86 -9.84 -5.48 -0.02
N PRO A 87 -10.83 -6.28 -0.47
CA PRO A 87 -11.33 -6.20 -1.85
C PRO A 87 -11.85 -4.81 -2.24
N LYS A 88 -12.44 -4.05 -1.30
CA LYS A 88 -12.93 -2.68 -1.54
C LYS A 88 -11.80 -1.72 -1.89
N TYR A 89 -10.61 -1.94 -1.32
CA TYR A 89 -9.42 -1.13 -1.54
C TYR A 89 -8.53 -1.67 -2.68
N MET A 90 -8.60 -2.98 -2.97
CA MET A 90 -7.86 -3.62 -4.06
C MET A 90 -8.38 -3.20 -5.44
N LEU A 91 -9.69 -2.94 -5.57
CA LEU A 91 -10.28 -2.35 -6.79
C LEU A 91 -9.69 -0.98 -7.11
N VAL A 92 -9.26 -0.22 -6.10
CA VAL A 92 -8.59 1.06 -6.30
C VAL A 92 -7.18 0.84 -6.83
N TYR A 93 -6.40 -0.14 -6.37
CA TYR A 93 -5.06 -0.44 -6.92
C TYR A 93 -5.08 -0.95 -8.38
N ASN A 94 -6.17 -1.59 -8.80
CA ASN A 94 -6.40 -1.92 -10.20
C ASN A 94 -6.51 -0.68 -11.10
N TYR A 95 -6.57 0.54 -10.56
CA TYR A 95 -6.51 1.75 -11.37
C TYR A 95 -5.23 1.82 -12.23
N LYS A 96 -4.06 1.38 -11.75
CA LYS A 96 -2.82 1.42 -12.56
C LYS A 96 -2.84 0.44 -13.73
N GLN A 97 -3.42 -0.74 -13.54
CA GLN A 97 -3.66 -1.70 -14.63
C GLN A 97 -4.78 -1.22 -15.56
N MET A 98 -5.78 -0.51 -15.04
CA MET A 98 -6.81 0.16 -15.83
C MET A 98 -6.29 1.40 -16.58
N LEU A 99 -5.29 2.12 -16.06
CA LEU A 99 -4.70 3.31 -16.67
C LEU A 99 -4.07 2.99 -18.03
N GLY A 100 -3.41 1.83 -18.15
CA GLY A 100 -2.90 1.33 -19.43
C GLY A 100 -4.01 0.98 -20.44
N ASN A 101 -5.20 0.71 -19.92
CA ASN A 101 -6.38 0.32 -20.69
C ASN A 101 -7.42 1.44 -20.83
N ILE A 102 -7.09 2.71 -20.54
CA ILE A 102 -7.98 3.84 -20.83
C ILE A 102 -7.32 4.83 -21.81
N ARG A 103 -8.11 5.36 -22.74
CA ARG A 103 -7.71 6.37 -23.72
C ARG A 103 -8.71 7.52 -23.73
N MET A 104 -8.25 8.73 -24.02
CA MET A 104 -9.12 9.89 -24.20
C MET A 104 -9.67 9.92 -25.62
N CYS A 105 -11.00 10.04 -25.76
CA CYS A 105 -11.63 10.30 -27.05
C CYS A 105 -11.48 11.78 -27.42
N TYR A 106 -11.03 12.07 -28.64
CA TYR A 106 -10.82 13.46 -29.09
C TYR A 106 -12.11 14.20 -29.44
N TYR A 107 -13.20 13.47 -29.66
CA TYR A 107 -14.50 14.04 -30.00
C TYR A 107 -15.32 14.41 -28.76
N CYS A 108 -15.52 13.48 -27.82
CA CYS A 108 -16.29 13.76 -26.59
C CYS A 108 -15.44 14.20 -25.39
N ARG A 109 -14.10 14.19 -25.52
CA ARG A 109 -13.15 14.56 -24.45
C ARG A 109 -13.27 13.73 -23.17
N LYS A 110 -13.88 12.53 -23.24
CA LYS A 110 -13.99 11.60 -22.10
C LYS A 110 -12.90 10.54 -22.16
N PHE A 111 -12.38 10.15 -21.01
CA PHE A 111 -11.55 8.95 -20.85
C PHE A 111 -12.44 7.72 -20.89
N LYS A 112 -12.07 6.73 -21.69
CA LYS A 112 -12.82 5.49 -21.90
C LYS A 112 -11.87 4.30 -21.96
N PRO A 113 -12.30 3.11 -21.52
CA PRO A 113 -11.52 1.90 -21.70
C PRO A 113 -11.16 1.61 -23.17
N MET A 114 -10.05 0.92 -23.43
CA MET A 114 -9.51 0.66 -24.77
C MET A 114 -10.50 -0.10 -25.66
N ARG A 115 -11.35 -0.97 -25.09
CA ARG A 115 -12.46 -1.65 -25.78
C ARG A 115 -13.47 -0.72 -26.47
N PHE A 116 -13.46 0.57 -26.16
CA PHE A 116 -14.31 1.58 -26.81
C PHE A 116 -13.65 2.21 -28.05
N PHE A 117 -12.45 1.79 -28.41
CA PHE A 117 -11.68 2.27 -29.55
C PHE A 117 -11.35 1.08 -30.47
N VAL A 118 -11.16 1.35 -31.76
CA VAL A 118 -10.68 0.34 -32.72
C VAL A 118 -9.17 0.15 -32.51
N ASP A 119 -8.69 -1.09 -32.49
CA ASP A 119 -7.27 -1.46 -32.42
C ASP A 119 -6.51 -1.23 -33.73
N GLU A 120 -6.93 -0.25 -34.53
CA GLU A 120 -6.20 0.15 -35.73
C GLU A 120 -5.08 1.10 -35.32
N GLY A 121 -3.85 0.56 -35.40
CA GLY A 121 -2.60 1.23 -35.05
C GLY A 121 -2.60 2.71 -35.42
N GLU A 122 -2.28 3.54 -34.43
CA GLU A 122 -2.07 4.99 -34.56
C GLU A 122 -3.05 5.74 -35.46
N SER A 123 -4.34 5.38 -35.45
CA SER A 123 -5.33 6.22 -36.11
C SER A 123 -5.26 7.65 -35.54
N PRO A 124 -5.02 8.69 -36.37
CA PRO A 124 -4.85 10.06 -35.91
C PRO A 124 -6.14 10.61 -35.26
N ASN A 125 -7.27 9.97 -35.56
CA ASN A 125 -8.58 10.31 -35.03
C ASN A 125 -9.01 9.30 -33.96
N ARG A 126 -8.49 9.47 -32.73
CA ARG A 126 -8.90 8.68 -31.55
C ARG A 126 -10.36 8.94 -31.16
N LYS A 127 -11.29 8.34 -31.90
CA LYS A 127 -12.74 8.40 -31.70
C LYS A 127 -13.23 7.13 -31.02
N CYS A 128 -14.09 7.27 -30.01
CA CYS A 128 -14.75 6.11 -29.40
C CYS A 128 -16.04 5.72 -30.15
N PHE A 129 -16.46 4.45 -30.06
CA PHE A 129 -17.69 3.94 -30.69
C PHE A 129 -18.98 4.64 -30.24
N GLU A 130 -18.96 5.25 -29.05
CA GLU A 130 -20.12 5.94 -28.49
C GLU A 130 -20.33 7.34 -29.08
N CYS A 131 -19.31 7.91 -29.73
CA CYS A 131 -19.46 9.15 -30.48
C CYS A 131 -20.13 8.83 -31.82
N LYS A 132 -21.47 8.82 -31.85
CA LYS A 132 -22.21 8.84 -33.11
C LYS A 132 -21.95 10.18 -33.83
N TYR A 133 -21.98 10.12 -35.17
CA TYR A 133 -21.64 11.18 -36.13
C TYR A 133 -21.94 12.60 -35.64
#